data_AF-A0A395S594-F1
#
_entry.id   AF-A0A395S594-F1
#
_cell.length_a   1.000
_cell.length_b   1.000
_cell.length_c   1.000
_cell.angle_alpha   90.00
_cell.angle_beta   90.00
_cell.angle_gamma   90.00
#
_symmetry.space_group_name_H-M   'P 1'
#
loop_
_entity.id
_entity.type
_entity.pdbx_description
1 polymer ?
#
loop_
_entity_poly.entity_id
_entity_poly.type
_entity_poly.pdbx_seq_one_letter_code
_entity_poly.pdbx_strand_id
1 'polypeptide(L)'
;MSEILEEPDRNEAAPLLADSESGNTAEWPTNNWYTELSLIARYTIPLVATYLLQYSFSVITTTTAGHLSPDDLAAAAIGVTTMTIGGLALYEGMATALDTLCAQAYGSGNKTGVGLHVQRMLLLMTIVTIPVAIFWISSPAFLTLILRQDDLAAKAGSFLRVSILGIPGYASFEALKRLLQAQGDFNTAMLVLVVCAPVNALLSWLFAFRLNMGLEGAALGAAVANTLRPILLLLCIFFKKSTHQCWPGFTMRAFQGWGPMVRLSAAGSTVTLAEWAVFEIITVSTSYMGTIHLAAQTILTTTSIVMWHIPFSLGVAVSTRIGHLIGAGHVQVARRTTILYGILFVTLGVMNGTILLSLRNYIGPFYTDDDAVRRVVADTMFAVAAFQLVDSIICGCSGILRGLAKQSVAAWVVFIVNYLAAVPIALWLELGPLHLGLNGVWSGIIGGDAVIAAVEIIYMIRLDWRQSVEVVKTRED
;
A
#
# COMPACT_ATOMS: atom_id res chain seq x y z
N MET A 1 -62.56 28.34 20.18
CA MET A 1 -62.34 27.17 21.05
C MET A 1 -62.12 25.99 20.10
N SER A 2 -60.95 25.94 19.46
CA SER A 2 -59.68 25.32 19.94
C SER A 2 -59.58 23.94 19.27
N GLU A 3 -58.50 23.50 18.64
CA GLU A 3 -57.17 24.04 18.34
C GLU A 3 -56.58 23.01 17.37
N ILE A 4 -56.01 23.47 16.25
CA ILE A 4 -55.30 22.62 15.29
C ILE A 4 -53.94 22.31 15.93
N LEU A 5 -53.70 21.05 16.29
CA LEU A 5 -52.41 20.63 16.82
C LEU A 5 -51.40 20.50 15.66
N GLU A 6 -50.53 21.48 15.56
CA GLU A 6 -49.30 21.49 14.77
C GLU A 6 -48.41 20.30 15.16
N GLU A 7 -48.00 19.51 14.16
CA GLU A 7 -46.84 18.61 14.30
C GLU A 7 -45.58 19.45 14.53
N PRO A 8 -44.75 19.14 15.54
CA PRO A 8 -43.51 19.87 15.74
C PRO A 8 -42.53 19.51 14.62
N ASP A 9 -42.15 20.56 13.89
CA ASP A 9 -41.09 20.68 12.90
C ASP A 9 -39.92 19.72 13.15
N ARG A 10 -39.85 18.63 12.38
CA ARG A 10 -38.69 17.73 12.35
C ARG A 10 -37.54 18.45 11.66
N ASN A 11 -36.67 19.07 12.45
CA ASN A 11 -35.38 19.58 12.01
C ASN A 11 -34.64 18.56 11.11
N GLU A 12 -34.46 18.89 9.82
CA GLU A 12 -33.72 18.11 8.81
C GLU A 12 -32.19 18.02 9.07
N ALA A 13 -31.73 18.34 10.28
CA ALA A 13 -30.32 18.37 10.67
C ALA A 13 -29.93 17.29 11.70
N ALA A 14 -30.84 16.38 12.09
CA ALA A 14 -30.53 15.32 13.04
C ALA A 14 -29.78 14.14 12.37
N PRO A 15 -28.65 13.66 12.92
CA PRO A 15 -28.01 12.45 12.44
C PRO A 15 -28.90 11.24 12.74
N LEU A 16 -29.34 10.56 11.69
CA LEU A 16 -30.21 9.37 11.72
C LEU A 16 -29.64 8.14 12.47
N LEU A 17 -28.43 8.20 13.03
CA LEU A 17 -27.68 7.04 13.54
C LEU A 17 -27.08 7.20 14.94
N ALA A 18 -27.59 8.11 15.78
CA ALA A 18 -27.11 8.22 17.16
C ALA A 18 -28.25 7.99 18.16
N ASP A 19 -28.68 6.74 18.32
CA ASP A 19 -29.32 6.25 19.54
C ASP A 19 -28.92 4.78 19.77
N SER A 20 -27.73 4.59 20.35
CA SER A 20 -27.49 3.42 21.19
C SER A 20 -26.69 3.86 22.41
N GLU A 21 -27.43 4.24 23.46
CA GLU A 21 -26.87 4.33 24.80
C GLU A 21 -26.46 2.92 25.28
N SER A 22 -25.33 2.87 26.00
CA SER A 22 -24.69 1.71 26.66
C SER A 22 -23.68 0.88 25.85
N GLY A 23 -22.46 1.41 25.71
CA GLY A 23 -21.27 0.63 25.29
C GLY A 23 -20.02 1.47 25.02
N ASN A 24 -19.32 1.91 26.08
CA ASN A 24 -17.97 2.52 26.06
C ASN A 24 -17.72 3.60 24.97
N THR A 25 -18.28 4.79 25.19
CA THR A 25 -18.38 5.94 24.29
C THR A 25 -17.16 6.89 24.30
N ALA A 26 -15.97 6.40 23.92
CA ALA A 26 -14.80 7.27 23.72
C ALA A 26 -14.51 7.66 22.25
N GLU A 27 -15.16 7.07 21.24
CA GLU A 27 -14.51 7.04 19.91
C GLU A 27 -14.94 8.10 18.87
N TRP A 28 -16.08 8.80 18.98
CA TRP A 28 -16.51 9.75 17.92
C TRP A 28 -17.47 10.85 18.43
N PRO A 29 -17.31 12.16 18.08
CA PRO A 29 -16.15 12.88 17.55
C PRO A 29 -15.42 13.71 18.62
N THR A 30 -14.08 13.66 18.64
CA THR A 30 -13.27 14.51 19.53
C THR A 30 -12.92 15.84 18.86
N ASN A 31 -13.35 16.96 19.44
CA ASN A 31 -12.94 18.31 19.02
C ASN A 31 -11.47 18.64 19.36
N ASN A 32 -10.79 17.73 20.05
CA ASN A 32 -9.44 17.91 20.56
C ASN A 32 -8.41 17.33 19.60
N TRP A 33 -7.41 18.12 19.24
CA TRP A 33 -6.34 17.73 18.32
C TRP A 33 -5.42 16.67 18.96
N TYR A 34 -5.26 16.71 20.28
CA TYR A 34 -4.41 15.75 21.00
C TYR A 34 -4.95 14.32 20.97
N THR A 35 -6.28 14.15 21.11
CA THR A 35 -6.90 12.83 21.04
C THR A 35 -6.84 12.27 19.63
N GLU A 36 -7.05 13.12 18.62
CA GLU A 36 -6.95 12.73 17.22
C GLU A 36 -5.51 12.32 16.85
N LEU A 37 -4.52 13.10 17.31
CA LEU A 37 -3.11 12.79 17.13
C LEU A 37 -2.71 11.48 17.82
N SER A 38 -3.16 11.27 19.05
CA SER A 38 -2.89 10.02 19.78
C SER A 38 -3.52 8.81 19.09
N LEU A 39 -4.74 8.96 18.56
CA LEU A 39 -5.44 7.90 17.84
C LEU A 39 -4.69 7.52 16.57
N ILE A 40 -4.37 8.51 15.72
CA ILE A 40 -3.71 8.26 14.45
C ILE A 40 -2.29 7.71 14.64
N ALA A 41 -1.58 8.14 15.69
CA ALA A 41 -0.28 7.58 16.05
C ALA A 41 -0.39 6.09 16.45
N ARG A 42 -1.42 5.73 17.24
CA ARG A 42 -1.70 4.34 17.65
C ARG A 42 -2.02 3.44 16.47
N TYR A 43 -2.56 3.98 15.37
CA TYR A 43 -2.82 3.25 14.14
C TYR A 43 -1.57 3.16 13.25
N THR A 44 -0.85 4.27 13.12
CA THR A 44 0.27 4.41 12.18
C THR A 44 1.48 3.61 12.63
N ILE A 45 1.86 3.64 13.90
CA ILE A 45 3.09 2.96 14.38
C ILE A 45 3.05 1.44 14.09
N PRO A 46 1.99 0.70 14.44
CA PRO A 46 1.90 -0.72 14.10
C PRO A 46 1.81 -0.97 12.59
N LEU A 47 1.24 -0.05 11.81
CA LEU A 47 1.19 -0.16 10.34
C LEU A 47 2.58 -0.02 9.72
N VAL A 48 3.40 0.92 10.19
CA VAL A 48 4.79 1.07 9.72
C VAL A 48 5.55 -0.24 9.95
N ALA A 49 5.46 -0.79 11.15
CA ALA A 49 6.06 -2.10 11.45
C ALA A 49 5.47 -3.22 10.58
N THR A 50 4.15 -3.26 10.39
CA THR A 50 3.44 -4.23 9.55
C THR A 50 3.96 -4.22 8.10
N TYR A 51 4.14 -3.05 7.50
CA TYR A 51 4.63 -2.98 6.13
C TYR A 51 6.13 -3.25 6.00
N LEU A 52 6.96 -2.77 6.94
CA LEU A 52 8.39 -3.12 6.98
C LEU A 52 8.62 -4.62 7.16
N LEU A 53 7.84 -5.29 8.01
CA LEU A 53 7.89 -6.75 8.19
C LEU A 53 7.35 -7.52 6.98
N GLN A 54 6.47 -6.94 6.17
CA GLN A 54 6.08 -7.54 4.90
C GLN A 54 7.20 -7.40 3.88
N TYR A 55 7.79 -6.20 3.77
CA TYR A 55 8.92 -5.92 2.89
C TYR A 55 10.14 -6.79 3.20
N SER A 56 10.36 -7.13 4.48
CA SER A 56 11.47 -7.99 4.90
C SER A 56 11.42 -9.37 4.24
N PHE A 57 10.27 -9.86 3.75
CA PHE A 57 10.21 -11.14 3.04
C PHE A 57 10.98 -11.10 1.72
N SER A 58 10.83 -10.01 0.97
CA SER A 58 11.60 -9.80 -0.26
C SER A 58 13.09 -9.69 0.07
N VAL A 59 13.45 -8.90 1.10
CA VAL A 59 14.85 -8.75 1.55
C VAL A 59 15.47 -10.09 1.94
N ILE A 60 14.78 -10.91 2.75
CA ILE A 60 15.25 -12.24 3.17
C ILE A 60 15.48 -13.13 1.96
N THR A 61 14.55 -13.12 1.00
CA THR A 61 14.62 -13.97 -0.19
C THR A 61 15.81 -13.58 -1.09
N THR A 62 15.96 -12.27 -1.38
CA THR A 62 17.09 -11.74 -2.15
C THR A 62 18.41 -11.95 -1.44
N THR A 63 18.47 -11.77 -0.12
CA THR A 63 19.69 -12.02 0.68
C THR A 63 20.07 -13.50 0.68
N THR A 64 19.08 -14.40 0.78
CA THR A 64 19.31 -15.85 0.70
C THR A 64 19.88 -16.22 -0.67
N ALA A 65 19.31 -15.65 -1.75
CA ALA A 65 19.79 -15.85 -3.12
C ALA A 65 21.22 -15.32 -3.32
N GLY A 66 21.55 -14.16 -2.74
CA GLY A 66 22.89 -13.57 -2.75
C GLY A 66 23.98 -14.47 -2.17
N HIS A 67 23.64 -15.26 -1.15
CA HIS A 67 24.58 -16.21 -0.55
C HIS A 67 24.67 -17.55 -1.29
N LEU A 68 23.81 -17.81 -2.28
CA LEU A 68 23.90 -19.00 -3.14
C LEU A 68 24.88 -18.75 -4.29
N SER A 69 24.62 -17.74 -5.12
CA SER A 69 25.49 -17.33 -6.22
C SER A 69 25.09 -15.96 -6.79
N PRO A 70 25.98 -15.26 -7.52
CA PRO A 70 25.63 -14.04 -8.24
C PRO A 70 24.48 -14.22 -9.25
N ASP A 71 24.43 -15.36 -9.93
CA ASP A 71 23.38 -15.68 -10.90
C ASP A 71 22.03 -15.88 -10.22
N ASP A 72 22.01 -16.52 -9.05
CA ASP A 72 20.77 -16.73 -8.29
C ASP A 72 20.27 -15.41 -7.70
N LEU A 73 21.17 -14.51 -7.29
CA LEU A 73 20.81 -13.16 -6.88
C LEU A 73 20.14 -12.38 -8.00
N ALA A 74 20.72 -12.39 -9.20
CA ALA A 74 20.15 -11.72 -10.36
C ALA A 74 18.78 -12.32 -10.74
N ALA A 75 18.66 -13.65 -10.71
CA ALA A 75 17.40 -14.34 -10.97
C ALA A 75 16.33 -13.99 -9.93
N ALA A 76 16.70 -13.95 -8.64
CA ALA A 76 15.82 -13.56 -7.55
C ALA A 76 15.37 -12.12 -7.66
N ALA A 77 16.27 -11.19 -8.01
CA ALA A 77 15.92 -9.78 -8.21
C ALA A 77 14.86 -9.62 -9.31
N ILE A 78 15.08 -10.25 -10.48
CA ILE A 78 14.11 -10.23 -11.59
C ILE A 78 12.79 -10.89 -11.18
N GLY A 79 12.86 -12.03 -10.49
CA GLY A 79 11.69 -12.74 -9.98
C GLY A 79 10.89 -11.90 -8.99
N VAL A 80 11.55 -11.23 -8.04
CA VAL A 80 10.92 -10.34 -7.05
C VAL A 80 10.31 -9.12 -7.72
N THR A 81 10.99 -8.48 -8.67
CA THR A 81 10.43 -7.36 -9.45
C THR A 81 9.19 -7.80 -10.23
N THR A 82 9.27 -8.94 -10.92
CA THR A 82 8.15 -9.50 -11.69
C THR A 82 6.97 -9.86 -10.78
N MET A 83 7.23 -10.41 -9.60
CA MET A 83 6.23 -10.71 -8.58
C MET A 83 5.58 -9.45 -8.01
N THR A 84 6.39 -8.41 -7.75
CA THR A 84 5.95 -7.13 -7.20
C THR A 84 4.98 -6.44 -8.16
N ILE A 85 5.38 -6.27 -9.44
CA ILE A 85 4.55 -5.62 -10.46
C ILE A 85 3.37 -6.51 -10.88
N GLY A 86 3.65 -7.78 -11.19
CA GLY A 86 2.69 -8.72 -11.78
C GLY A 86 1.79 -9.44 -10.79
N GLY A 87 1.85 -9.09 -9.49
CA GLY A 87 1.07 -9.75 -8.45
C GLY A 87 0.85 -8.87 -7.22
N LEU A 88 1.90 -8.55 -6.46
CA LEU A 88 1.73 -7.87 -5.16
C LEU A 88 1.04 -6.51 -5.28
N ALA A 89 1.44 -5.68 -6.27
CA ALA A 89 0.80 -4.40 -6.57
C ALA A 89 -0.70 -4.54 -6.86
N LEU A 90 -1.07 -5.60 -7.60
CA LEU A 90 -2.45 -5.92 -7.93
C LEU A 90 -3.25 -6.22 -6.65
N TYR A 91 -2.74 -7.11 -5.77
CA TYR A 91 -3.43 -7.43 -4.50
C TYR A 91 -3.51 -6.26 -3.53
N GLU A 92 -2.44 -5.49 -3.37
CA GLU A 92 -2.45 -4.31 -2.52
C GLU A 92 -3.45 -3.28 -3.02
N GLY A 93 -3.47 -3.02 -4.33
CA GLY A 93 -4.43 -2.12 -4.94
C GLY A 93 -5.88 -2.62 -4.88
N MET A 94 -6.13 -3.93 -4.89
CA MET A 94 -7.47 -4.46 -4.60
C MET A 94 -7.82 -4.24 -3.12
N ALA A 95 -6.86 -4.48 -2.22
CA ALA A 95 -7.06 -4.34 -0.78
C ALA A 95 -7.38 -2.90 -0.35
N THR A 96 -6.97 -1.87 -1.10
CA THR A 96 -7.34 -0.47 -0.81
C THR A 96 -8.85 -0.22 -0.94
N ALA A 97 -9.57 -1.02 -1.73
CA ALA A 97 -11.03 -0.96 -1.77
C ALA A 97 -11.64 -1.30 -0.40
N LEU A 98 -11.02 -2.19 0.38
CA LEU A 98 -11.45 -2.51 1.74
C LEU A 98 -11.15 -1.37 2.72
N ASP A 99 -10.05 -0.62 2.54
CA ASP A 99 -9.77 0.58 3.35
C ASP A 99 -10.92 1.60 3.26
N THR A 100 -11.66 1.61 2.14
CA THR A 100 -12.86 2.43 1.94
C THR A 100 -14.10 1.73 2.49
N LEU A 101 -14.43 0.56 1.94
CA LEU A 101 -15.72 -0.11 2.17
C LEU A 101 -15.86 -0.58 3.62
N CYS A 102 -14.82 -1.18 4.19
CA CYS A 102 -14.86 -1.68 5.56
C CYS A 102 -14.89 -0.52 6.57
N ALA A 103 -14.12 0.55 6.34
CA ALA A 103 -14.13 1.71 7.23
C ALA A 103 -15.47 2.45 7.20
N GLN A 104 -16.06 2.65 6.02
CA GLN A 104 -17.37 3.30 5.88
C GLN A 104 -18.49 2.45 6.48
N ALA A 105 -18.51 1.13 6.22
CA ALA A 105 -19.51 0.22 6.82
C ALA A 105 -19.38 0.14 8.35
N TYR A 106 -18.16 0.16 8.88
CA TYR A 106 -17.97 0.23 10.33
C TYR A 106 -18.47 1.57 10.90
N GLY A 107 -18.16 2.68 10.24
CA GLY A 107 -18.56 4.02 10.64
C GLY A 107 -20.07 4.25 10.59
N SER A 108 -20.78 3.65 9.62
CA SER A 108 -22.25 3.73 9.50
C SER A 108 -22.99 2.84 10.50
N GLY A 109 -22.28 2.04 11.29
CA GLY A 109 -22.86 1.08 12.21
C GLY A 109 -23.19 -0.29 11.58
N ASN A 110 -23.08 -0.47 10.26
CA ASN A 110 -23.19 -1.78 9.62
C ASN A 110 -21.93 -2.64 9.82
N LYS A 111 -21.70 -3.05 11.07
CA LYS A 111 -20.55 -3.87 11.47
C LYS A 111 -20.49 -5.18 10.69
N THR A 112 -21.63 -5.82 10.43
CA THR A 112 -21.69 -7.07 9.65
C THR A 112 -21.34 -6.89 8.17
N GLY A 113 -21.55 -5.69 7.62
CA GLY A 113 -21.13 -5.32 6.27
C GLY A 113 -19.62 -5.42 6.08
N VAL A 114 -18.85 -5.12 7.11
CA VAL A 114 -17.38 -5.23 7.11
C VAL A 114 -16.94 -6.66 6.72
N GLY A 115 -17.43 -7.68 7.43
CA GLY A 115 -17.09 -9.07 7.15
C GLY A 115 -17.61 -9.56 5.79
N LEU A 116 -18.77 -9.05 5.35
CA LEU A 116 -19.30 -9.35 4.03
C LEU A 116 -18.40 -8.81 2.90
N HIS A 117 -17.90 -7.57 3.03
CA HIS A 117 -16.94 -7.01 2.08
C HIS A 117 -15.63 -7.80 2.02
N VAL A 118 -15.12 -8.22 3.18
CA VAL A 118 -13.91 -9.07 3.25
C VAL A 118 -14.14 -10.43 2.60
N GLN A 119 -15.28 -11.10 2.84
CA GLN A 119 -15.61 -12.37 2.18
C GLN A 119 -15.67 -12.24 0.66
N ARG A 120 -16.36 -11.22 0.16
CA ARG A 120 -16.42 -10.93 -1.27
C ARG A 120 -15.03 -10.63 -1.84
N MET A 121 -14.17 -9.92 -1.10
CA MET A 121 -12.80 -9.62 -1.56
C MET A 121 -11.94 -10.89 -1.62
N LEU A 122 -12.05 -11.78 -0.64
CA LEU A 122 -11.36 -13.07 -0.67
C LEU A 122 -11.73 -13.88 -1.92
N LEU A 123 -13.02 -13.92 -2.27
CA LEU A 123 -13.47 -14.57 -3.50
C LEU A 123 -12.92 -13.88 -4.76
N LEU A 124 -12.98 -12.55 -4.81
CA LEU A 124 -12.46 -11.76 -5.93
C LEU A 124 -10.95 -11.97 -6.12
N MET A 125 -10.17 -11.86 -5.04
CA MET A 125 -8.73 -12.08 -5.06
C MET A 125 -8.38 -13.51 -5.46
N THR A 126 -9.16 -14.51 -5.04
CA THR A 126 -8.98 -15.91 -5.47
C THR A 126 -9.16 -16.06 -6.99
N ILE A 127 -10.17 -15.41 -7.56
CA ILE A 127 -10.38 -15.40 -9.02
C ILE A 127 -9.22 -14.71 -9.73
N VAL A 128 -8.75 -13.58 -9.21
CA VAL A 128 -7.61 -12.83 -9.77
C VAL A 128 -6.28 -13.59 -9.65
N THR A 129 -6.14 -14.48 -8.67
CA THR A 129 -4.98 -15.37 -8.57
C THR A 129 -4.83 -16.31 -9.76
N ILE A 130 -5.91 -16.69 -10.44
CA ILE A 130 -5.86 -17.56 -11.62
C ILE A 130 -5.05 -16.91 -12.77
N PRO A 131 -5.41 -15.71 -13.29
CA PRO A 131 -4.63 -15.07 -14.33
C PRO A 131 -3.21 -14.70 -13.87
N VAL A 132 -3.01 -14.31 -12.60
CA VAL A 132 -1.65 -14.06 -12.06
C VAL A 132 -0.79 -15.33 -12.09
N ALA A 133 -1.35 -16.47 -11.66
CA ALA A 133 -0.64 -17.75 -11.70
C ALA A 133 -0.31 -18.16 -13.14
N ILE A 134 -1.24 -17.99 -14.09
CA ILE A 134 -0.99 -18.25 -15.52
C ILE A 134 0.14 -17.36 -16.04
N PHE A 135 0.14 -16.08 -15.68
CA PHE A 135 1.19 -15.13 -16.03
C PHE A 135 2.55 -15.58 -15.50
N TRP A 136 2.63 -16.01 -14.23
CA TRP A 136 3.89 -16.47 -13.63
C TRP A 136 4.36 -17.83 -14.15
N ILE A 137 3.45 -18.76 -14.47
CA ILE A 137 3.81 -20.05 -15.10
C ILE A 137 4.44 -19.82 -16.47
N SER A 138 3.91 -18.84 -17.20
CA SER A 138 4.37 -18.43 -18.53
C SER A 138 5.61 -17.54 -18.48
N SER A 139 6.15 -17.23 -17.29
CA SER A 139 7.26 -16.29 -17.14
C SER A 139 8.52 -16.61 -17.92
N PRO A 140 8.98 -17.86 -18.09
CA PRO A 140 10.15 -18.11 -18.92
C PRO A 140 9.97 -17.62 -20.36
N ALA A 141 8.76 -17.70 -20.92
CA ALA A 141 8.50 -17.36 -22.32
C ALA A 141 8.56 -15.85 -22.60
N PHE A 142 8.15 -15.00 -21.65
CA PHE A 142 8.26 -13.55 -21.82
C PHE A 142 9.56 -13.00 -21.22
N LEU A 143 10.12 -13.62 -20.18
CA LEU A 143 11.38 -13.20 -19.61
C LEU A 143 12.53 -13.41 -20.60
N THR A 144 12.51 -14.42 -21.46
CA THR A 144 13.50 -14.58 -22.55
C THR A 144 13.36 -13.53 -23.66
N LEU A 145 12.20 -12.85 -23.77
CA LEU A 145 12.04 -11.72 -24.69
C LEU A 145 12.67 -10.43 -24.14
N ILE A 146 12.69 -10.30 -22.81
CA ILE A 146 13.22 -9.12 -22.10
C ILE A 146 14.71 -9.31 -21.77
N LEU A 147 15.07 -10.50 -21.29
CA LEU A 147 16.41 -10.87 -20.90
C LEU A 147 17.14 -11.54 -22.07
N ARG A 148 18.37 -11.12 -22.32
CA ARG A 148 19.23 -11.70 -23.36
C ARG A 148 19.87 -13.03 -22.96
N GLN A 149 19.69 -13.47 -21.71
CA GLN A 149 20.28 -14.68 -21.13
C GLN A 149 19.18 -15.69 -20.78
N ASP A 150 19.10 -16.78 -21.53
CA ASP A 150 18.04 -17.80 -21.38
C ASP A 150 18.10 -18.52 -20.02
N ASP A 151 19.31 -18.81 -19.52
CA ASP A 151 19.50 -19.48 -18.23
C ASP A 151 18.99 -18.63 -17.05
N LEU A 152 19.23 -17.31 -17.11
CA LEU A 152 18.76 -16.37 -16.09
C LEU A 152 17.23 -16.26 -16.11
N ALA A 153 16.64 -16.21 -17.31
CA ALA A 153 15.19 -16.21 -17.50
C ALA A 153 14.54 -17.51 -16.98
N ALA A 154 15.18 -18.66 -17.21
CA ALA A 154 14.72 -19.95 -16.70
C ALA A 154 14.75 -20.01 -15.17
N LYS A 155 15.84 -19.55 -14.53
CA LYS A 155 15.96 -19.49 -13.06
C LYS A 155 14.92 -18.56 -12.44
N ALA A 156 14.76 -17.34 -12.97
CA ALA A 156 13.76 -16.38 -12.50
C ALA A 156 12.34 -16.92 -12.68
N GLY A 157 12.08 -17.62 -13.79
CA GLY A 157 10.79 -18.24 -14.03
C GLY A 157 10.49 -19.42 -13.10
N SER A 158 11.49 -20.22 -12.74
CA SER A 158 11.32 -21.27 -11.73
C SER A 158 11.02 -20.70 -10.35
N PHE A 159 11.75 -19.65 -9.96
CA PHE A 159 11.48 -18.88 -8.73
C PHE A 159 10.02 -18.40 -8.67
N LEU A 160 9.51 -17.82 -9.76
CA LEU A 160 8.12 -17.36 -9.85
C LEU A 160 7.12 -18.51 -9.72
N ARG A 161 7.35 -19.63 -10.40
CA ARG A 161 6.47 -20.82 -10.34
C ARG A 161 6.32 -21.36 -8.92
N VAL A 162 7.42 -21.47 -8.17
CA VAL A 162 7.38 -21.90 -6.77
C VAL A 162 6.65 -20.86 -5.91
N SER A 163 6.86 -19.56 -6.17
CA SER A 163 6.23 -18.47 -5.43
C SER A 163 4.70 -18.43 -5.55
N ILE A 164 4.11 -19.05 -6.59
CA ILE A 164 2.65 -19.16 -6.77
C ILE A 164 1.97 -19.76 -5.53
N LEU A 165 2.63 -20.71 -4.86
CA LEU A 165 2.09 -21.35 -3.66
C LEU A 165 1.82 -20.35 -2.52
N GLY A 166 2.55 -19.23 -2.48
CA GLY A 166 2.42 -18.19 -1.45
C GLY A 166 1.36 -17.13 -1.74
N ILE A 167 1.00 -16.91 -3.02
CA ILE A 167 0.13 -15.80 -3.42
C ILE A 167 -1.25 -15.86 -2.76
N PRO A 168 -1.97 -17.01 -2.72
CA PRO A 168 -3.26 -17.06 -2.05
C PRO A 168 -3.17 -16.69 -0.57
N GLY A 169 -2.05 -17.03 0.07
CA GLY A 169 -1.74 -16.68 1.45
C GLY A 169 -1.58 -15.18 1.65
N TYR A 170 -0.77 -14.55 0.78
CA TYR A 170 -0.57 -13.10 0.76
C TYR A 170 -1.89 -12.35 0.56
N ALA A 171 -2.64 -12.69 -0.49
CA ALA A 171 -3.92 -12.06 -0.82
C ALA A 171 -4.94 -12.18 0.32
N SER A 172 -5.04 -13.37 0.92
CA SER A 172 -5.94 -13.59 2.05
C SER A 172 -5.54 -12.76 3.27
N PHE A 173 -4.24 -12.68 3.57
CA PHE A 173 -3.76 -11.84 4.67
C PHE A 173 -4.06 -10.36 4.44
N GLU A 174 -3.88 -9.86 3.21
CA GLU A 174 -4.26 -8.50 2.83
C GLU A 174 -5.74 -8.24 3.08
N ALA A 175 -6.63 -9.12 2.67
CA ALA A 175 -8.07 -8.93 2.90
C ALA A 175 -8.43 -8.99 4.39
N LEU A 176 -7.94 -9.99 5.12
CA LEU A 176 -8.29 -10.20 6.53
C LEU A 176 -7.75 -9.10 7.44
N LYS A 177 -6.55 -8.56 7.19
CA LYS A 177 -6.04 -7.51 8.06
C LYS A 177 -6.92 -6.26 8.02
N ARG A 178 -7.57 -5.96 6.89
CA ARG A 178 -8.53 -4.83 6.80
C ARG A 178 -9.81 -5.05 7.61
N LEU A 179 -10.21 -6.29 7.90
CA LEU A 179 -11.27 -6.59 8.87
C LEU A 179 -10.94 -6.04 10.26
N LEU A 180 -9.69 -6.18 10.68
CA LEU A 180 -9.20 -5.75 11.99
C LEU A 180 -8.93 -4.24 12.01
N GLN A 181 -8.33 -3.72 10.95
CA GLN A 181 -8.02 -2.28 10.82
C GLN A 181 -9.28 -1.43 10.80
N ALA A 182 -10.34 -1.87 10.12
CA ALA A 182 -11.64 -1.21 10.14
C ALA A 182 -12.25 -1.13 11.55
N GLN A 183 -11.81 -1.97 12.49
CA GLN A 183 -12.23 -1.93 13.89
C GLN A 183 -11.23 -1.21 14.80
N GLY A 184 -10.20 -0.56 14.25
CA GLY A 184 -9.16 0.11 15.03
C GLY A 184 -8.04 -0.82 15.53
N ASP A 185 -8.03 -2.10 15.15
CA ASP A 185 -7.02 -3.07 15.56
C ASP A 185 -5.91 -3.24 14.52
N PHE A 186 -4.89 -2.40 14.65
CA PHE A 186 -3.70 -2.43 13.79
C PHE A 186 -2.57 -3.33 14.35
N ASN A 187 -2.66 -3.74 15.62
CA ASN A 187 -1.59 -4.47 16.30
C ASN A 187 -1.57 -5.97 15.96
N THR A 188 -2.74 -6.58 15.79
CA THR A 188 -2.83 -8.04 15.60
C THR A 188 -2.10 -8.50 14.33
N ALA A 189 -2.27 -7.78 13.21
CA ALA A 189 -1.56 -8.11 11.96
C ALA A 189 -0.04 -7.94 12.09
N MET A 190 0.41 -6.89 12.80
CA MET A 190 1.83 -6.68 13.11
C MET A 190 2.41 -7.85 13.91
N LEU A 191 1.74 -8.27 14.98
CA LEU A 191 2.20 -9.37 15.85
C LEU A 191 2.31 -10.69 15.08
N VAL A 192 1.37 -10.97 14.18
CA VAL A 192 1.46 -12.14 13.28
C VAL A 192 2.72 -12.06 12.42
N LEU A 193 3.03 -10.89 11.85
CA LEU A 193 4.22 -10.72 11.02
C LEU A 193 5.54 -10.77 11.81
N VAL A 194 5.55 -10.34 13.07
CA VAL A 194 6.70 -10.51 13.97
C VAL A 194 7.06 -11.99 14.14
N VAL A 195 6.07 -12.90 14.06
CA VAL A 195 6.29 -14.34 14.08
C VAL A 195 6.62 -14.88 12.68
N CYS A 196 5.88 -14.45 11.65
CA CYS A 196 6.07 -14.98 10.30
C CYS A 196 7.40 -14.58 9.65
N ALA A 197 7.97 -13.41 9.95
CA ALA A 197 9.22 -12.95 9.35
C ALA A 197 10.44 -13.81 9.77
N PRO A 198 10.64 -14.14 11.06
CA PRO A 198 11.65 -15.13 11.47
C PRO A 198 11.40 -16.53 10.90
N VAL A 199 10.14 -16.97 10.83
CA VAL A 199 9.79 -18.25 10.21
C VAL A 199 10.18 -18.26 8.73
N ASN A 200 9.93 -17.16 8.00
CA ASN A 200 10.38 -16.99 6.63
C ASN A 200 11.91 -17.12 6.52
N ALA A 201 12.66 -16.39 7.34
CA ALA A 201 14.12 -16.48 7.34
C ALA A 201 14.62 -17.91 7.59
N LEU A 202 14.05 -18.59 8.59
CA LEU A 202 14.40 -19.97 8.92
C LEU A 202 14.09 -20.93 7.78
N LEU A 203 12.89 -20.86 7.20
CA LEU A 203 12.45 -21.76 6.13
C LEU A 203 13.22 -21.52 4.83
N SER A 204 13.43 -20.26 4.44
CA SER A 204 14.22 -19.91 3.26
C SER A 204 15.66 -20.41 3.40
N TRP A 205 16.29 -20.23 4.57
CA TRP A 205 17.63 -20.76 4.84
C TRP A 205 17.67 -22.29 4.83
N LEU A 206 16.71 -22.94 5.51
CA LEU A 206 16.64 -24.39 5.63
C LEU A 206 16.49 -25.05 4.25
N PHE A 207 15.53 -24.57 3.45
CA PHE A 207 15.25 -25.16 2.15
C PHE A 207 16.37 -24.84 1.14
N ALA A 208 16.87 -23.60 1.11
CA ALA A 208 17.94 -23.22 0.19
C ALA A 208 19.25 -23.98 0.48
N PHE A 209 19.74 -23.95 1.73
CA PHE A 209 21.08 -24.44 2.05
C PHE A 209 21.08 -25.84 2.66
N ARG A 210 20.20 -26.14 3.63
CA ARG A 210 20.28 -27.42 4.35
C ARG A 210 19.70 -28.58 3.54
N LEU A 211 18.63 -28.32 2.78
CA LEU A 211 18.02 -29.29 1.87
C LEU A 211 18.57 -29.20 0.44
N ASN A 212 19.51 -28.28 0.18
CA ASN A 212 20.15 -28.06 -1.13
C ASN A 212 19.14 -27.82 -2.28
N MET A 213 18.02 -27.14 -2.01
CA MET A 213 17.03 -26.79 -3.03
C MET A 213 17.33 -25.47 -3.75
N GLY A 214 18.43 -24.79 -3.38
CA GLY A 214 18.90 -23.57 -4.05
C GLY A 214 17.86 -22.44 -4.01
N LEU A 215 17.77 -21.69 -5.12
CA LEU A 215 16.87 -20.53 -5.24
C LEU A 215 15.39 -20.92 -5.11
N GLU A 216 15.00 -22.07 -5.65
CA GLU A 216 13.64 -22.61 -5.51
C GLU A 216 13.30 -22.91 -4.04
N GLY A 217 14.28 -23.41 -3.27
CA GLY A 217 14.14 -23.59 -1.83
C GLY A 217 13.87 -22.28 -1.09
N ALA A 218 14.60 -21.21 -1.42
CA ALA A 218 14.37 -19.89 -0.83
C ALA A 218 12.96 -19.37 -1.13
N ALA A 219 12.51 -19.51 -2.38
CA ALA A 219 11.15 -19.16 -2.82
C ALA A 219 10.08 -19.99 -2.11
N LEU A 220 10.30 -21.30 -1.94
CA LEU A 220 9.37 -22.19 -1.25
C LEU A 220 9.24 -21.80 0.23
N GLY A 221 10.34 -21.43 0.89
CA GLY A 221 10.33 -20.97 2.28
C GLY A 221 9.44 -19.73 2.44
N ALA A 222 9.58 -18.77 1.53
CA ALA A 222 8.75 -17.57 1.48
C ALA A 222 7.29 -17.88 1.17
N ALA A 223 7.03 -18.81 0.25
CA ALA A 223 5.68 -19.24 -0.09
C ALA A 223 4.96 -19.89 1.11
N VAL A 224 5.64 -20.78 1.83
CA VAL A 224 5.09 -21.42 3.04
C VAL A 224 4.87 -20.40 4.16
N ALA A 225 5.80 -19.47 4.36
CA ALA A 225 5.61 -18.41 5.34
C ALA A 225 4.43 -17.49 4.97
N ASN A 226 4.21 -17.21 3.68
CA ASN A 226 3.06 -16.45 3.19
C ASN A 226 1.72 -17.17 3.41
N THR A 227 1.66 -18.50 3.25
CA THR A 227 0.43 -19.27 3.55
C THR A 227 0.14 -19.36 5.04
N LEU A 228 1.17 -19.29 5.89
CA LEU A 228 1.02 -19.25 7.34
C LEU A 228 0.39 -17.93 7.85
N ARG A 229 0.67 -16.80 7.21
CA ARG A 229 0.18 -15.47 7.61
C ARG A 229 -1.34 -15.41 7.84
N PRO A 230 -2.21 -15.77 6.87
CA PRO A 230 -3.66 -15.71 7.09
C PRO A 230 -4.16 -16.75 8.09
N ILE A 231 -3.49 -17.90 8.24
CA ILE A 231 -3.87 -18.93 9.21
C ILE A 231 -3.70 -18.41 10.64
N LEU A 232 -2.55 -17.81 10.95
CA LEU A 232 -2.32 -17.19 12.25
C LEU A 232 -3.25 -16.02 12.49
N LEU A 233 -3.52 -15.20 11.47
CA LEU A 233 -4.44 -14.07 11.59
C LEU A 233 -5.89 -14.53 11.87
N LEU A 234 -6.36 -15.58 11.19
CA LEU A 234 -7.64 -16.22 11.46
C LEU A 234 -7.74 -16.76 12.88
N LEU A 235 -6.66 -17.39 13.36
CA LEU A 235 -6.58 -17.89 14.73
C LEU A 235 -6.69 -16.74 15.75
N CYS A 236 -6.01 -15.61 15.51
CA CYS A 236 -6.16 -14.42 16.35
C CYS A 236 -7.59 -13.86 16.32
N ILE A 237 -8.22 -13.77 15.13
CA ILE A 237 -9.62 -13.33 14.99
C ILE A 237 -10.56 -14.27 15.75
N PHE A 238 -10.36 -15.58 15.65
CA PHE A 238 -11.18 -16.57 16.33
C PHE A 238 -11.15 -16.40 17.85
N PHE A 239 -9.96 -16.19 18.45
CA PHE A 239 -9.84 -16.00 19.90
C PHE A 239 -10.26 -14.60 20.38
N LYS A 240 -10.17 -13.58 19.52
CA LYS A 240 -10.49 -12.21 19.90
C LYS A 240 -11.97 -11.89 19.72
N LYS A 241 -12.77 -12.19 20.76
CA LYS A 241 -14.24 -11.97 20.78
C LYS A 241 -14.70 -10.57 20.34
N SER A 242 -13.91 -9.53 20.59
CA SER A 242 -14.24 -8.15 20.18
C SER A 242 -14.39 -8.00 18.66
N THR A 243 -13.76 -8.88 17.88
CA THR A 243 -13.78 -8.84 16.41
C THR A 243 -15.01 -9.52 15.79
N HIS A 244 -15.71 -10.34 16.58
CA HIS A 244 -16.82 -11.17 16.09
C HIS A 244 -18.04 -10.34 15.70
N GLN A 245 -18.20 -9.13 16.26
CA GLN A 245 -19.26 -8.19 15.88
C GLN A 245 -19.23 -7.81 14.39
N CYS A 246 -18.05 -7.89 13.75
CA CYS A 246 -17.88 -7.56 12.34
C CYS A 246 -17.90 -8.78 11.42
N TRP A 247 -18.04 -9.99 11.97
CA TRP A 247 -18.06 -11.23 11.20
C TRP A 247 -19.45 -11.85 11.21
N PRO A 248 -20.26 -11.73 10.14
CA PRO A 248 -21.61 -12.27 10.09
C PRO A 248 -21.67 -13.81 9.93
N GLY A 249 -20.53 -14.49 9.96
CA GLY A 249 -20.41 -15.87 9.46
C GLY A 249 -20.37 -15.94 7.93
N PHE A 250 -20.17 -17.12 7.38
CA PHE A 250 -20.17 -17.32 5.93
C PHE A 250 -21.59 -17.16 5.38
N THR A 251 -21.75 -16.30 4.38
CA THR A 251 -23.06 -16.01 3.79
C THR A 251 -23.03 -16.10 2.27
N MET A 252 -24.10 -16.63 1.69
CA MET A 252 -24.26 -16.67 0.22
C MET A 252 -24.37 -15.28 -0.40
N ARG A 253 -24.65 -14.23 0.41
CA ARG A 253 -24.59 -12.83 -0.04
C ARG A 253 -23.18 -12.42 -0.50
N ALA A 254 -22.14 -13.17 -0.13
CA ALA A 254 -20.79 -12.96 -0.61
C ALA A 254 -20.64 -13.20 -2.12
N PHE A 255 -21.56 -13.94 -2.76
CA PHE A 255 -21.55 -14.17 -4.22
C PHE A 255 -22.34 -13.12 -5.03
N GLN A 256 -22.90 -12.10 -4.36
CA GLN A 256 -23.75 -11.09 -4.98
C GLN A 256 -23.21 -9.66 -4.72
N GLY A 257 -23.58 -8.70 -5.57
CA GLY A 257 -23.29 -7.27 -5.36
C GLY A 257 -21.82 -6.87 -5.57
N TRP A 258 -21.14 -7.51 -6.52
CA TRP A 258 -19.69 -7.30 -6.75
C TRP A 258 -19.36 -5.98 -7.47
N GLY A 259 -20.33 -5.33 -8.12
CA GLY A 259 -20.10 -4.16 -8.97
C GLY A 259 -19.24 -3.06 -8.34
N PRO A 260 -19.63 -2.48 -7.19
CA PRO A 260 -18.84 -1.46 -6.52
C PRO A 260 -17.43 -1.92 -6.16
N MET A 261 -17.29 -3.16 -5.66
CA MET A 261 -16.00 -3.68 -5.25
C MET A 261 -15.08 -3.94 -6.43
N VAL A 262 -15.56 -4.54 -7.52
CA VAL A 262 -14.76 -4.78 -8.72
C VAL A 262 -14.30 -3.45 -9.31
N ARG A 263 -15.17 -2.44 -9.38
CA ARG A 263 -14.80 -1.10 -9.87
C ARG A 263 -13.73 -0.45 -9.00
N LEU A 264 -13.89 -0.48 -7.67
CA LEU A 264 -12.92 0.10 -6.74
C LEU A 264 -11.59 -0.66 -6.77
N SER A 265 -11.65 -2.00 -6.85
CA SER A 265 -10.47 -2.86 -6.91
C SER A 265 -9.69 -2.63 -8.20
N ALA A 266 -10.37 -2.61 -9.36
CA ALA A 266 -9.73 -2.31 -10.64
C ALA A 266 -9.07 -0.94 -10.66
N ALA A 267 -9.75 0.09 -10.11
CA ALA A 267 -9.17 1.42 -9.97
C ALA A 267 -7.93 1.38 -9.05
N GLY A 268 -8.03 0.82 -7.84
CA GLY A 268 -6.92 0.77 -6.90
C GLY A 268 -5.70 -0.01 -7.44
N SER A 269 -5.93 -1.16 -8.07
CA SER A 269 -4.87 -1.97 -8.69
C SER A 269 -4.20 -1.29 -9.87
N THR A 270 -4.98 -0.63 -10.75
CA THR A 270 -4.42 0.08 -11.90
C THR A 270 -3.43 1.16 -11.46
N VAL A 271 -3.77 1.86 -10.37
CA VAL A 271 -2.95 2.96 -9.84
C VAL A 271 -1.74 2.45 -9.11
N THR A 272 -1.91 1.45 -8.24
CA THR A 272 -0.80 0.88 -7.50
C THR A 272 0.24 0.32 -8.47
N LEU A 273 -0.22 -0.38 -9.52
CA LEU A 273 0.65 -0.87 -10.58
C LEU A 273 1.30 0.29 -11.36
N ALA A 274 0.54 1.33 -11.69
CA ALA A 274 1.05 2.51 -12.37
C ALA A 274 2.14 3.24 -11.57
N GLU A 275 1.90 3.51 -10.30
CA GLU A 275 2.85 4.16 -9.39
C GLU A 275 4.14 3.35 -9.27
N TRP A 276 4.03 2.03 -9.08
CA TRP A 276 5.20 1.19 -8.86
C TRP A 276 5.99 0.98 -10.15
N ALA A 277 5.32 0.87 -11.30
CA ALA A 277 5.99 0.69 -12.59
C ALA A 277 6.82 1.90 -13.02
N VAL A 278 6.53 3.11 -12.54
CA VAL A 278 7.34 4.31 -12.82
C VAL A 278 8.79 4.12 -12.37
N PHE A 279 9.02 3.59 -11.17
CA PHE A 279 10.37 3.37 -10.65
C PHE A 279 11.16 2.32 -11.44
N GLU A 280 10.46 1.35 -12.02
CA GLU A 280 11.06 0.31 -12.85
C GLU A 280 11.43 0.85 -14.23
N ILE A 281 10.54 1.66 -14.85
CA ILE A 281 10.84 2.37 -16.10
C ILE A 281 12.09 3.24 -15.94
N ILE A 282 12.17 3.96 -14.83
CA ILE A 282 13.30 4.83 -14.51
C ILE A 282 14.57 4.02 -14.23
N THR A 283 14.47 2.90 -13.54
CA THR A 283 15.64 2.04 -13.31
C THR A 283 16.16 1.49 -14.64
N VAL A 284 15.27 1.12 -15.56
CA VAL A 284 15.62 0.70 -16.92
C VAL A 284 16.23 1.86 -17.72
N SER A 285 15.72 3.09 -17.61
CA SER A 285 16.31 4.23 -18.30
C SER A 285 17.71 4.57 -17.79
N THR A 286 17.92 4.50 -16.47
CA THR A 286 19.25 4.71 -15.87
C THR A 286 20.26 3.65 -16.33
N SER A 287 19.81 2.45 -16.69
CA SER A 287 20.71 1.40 -17.20
C SER A 287 21.48 1.82 -18.47
N TYR A 288 20.94 2.76 -19.26
CA TYR A 288 21.61 3.31 -20.44
C TYR A 288 22.74 4.29 -20.11
N MET A 289 22.77 4.86 -18.89
CA MET A 289 23.85 5.75 -18.45
C MET A 289 25.12 5.00 -18.03
N GLY A 290 24.99 3.72 -17.65
CA GLY A 290 26.09 2.88 -17.22
C GLY A 290 25.88 2.24 -15.85
N THR A 291 26.76 1.30 -15.52
CA THR A 291 26.64 0.44 -14.33
C THR A 291 26.72 1.19 -13.01
N ILE A 292 27.54 2.25 -12.93
CA ILE A 292 27.68 3.09 -11.72
C ILE A 292 26.37 3.80 -11.39
N HIS A 293 25.74 4.44 -12.40
CA HIS A 293 24.47 5.16 -12.22
C HIS A 293 23.33 4.20 -11.89
N LEU A 294 23.30 3.04 -12.56
CA LEU A 294 22.30 2.00 -12.28
C LEU A 294 22.38 1.49 -10.84
N ALA A 295 23.59 1.16 -10.38
CA ALA A 295 23.81 0.72 -8.99
C ALA A 295 23.39 1.80 -7.98
N ALA A 296 23.76 3.07 -8.24
CA ALA A 296 23.35 4.19 -7.40
C ALA A 296 21.82 4.35 -7.37
N GLN A 297 21.15 4.26 -8.52
CA GLN A 297 19.69 4.36 -8.61
C GLN A 297 18.99 3.23 -7.85
N THR A 298 19.49 1.99 -7.93
CA THR A 298 18.94 0.88 -7.13
C THR A 298 19.05 1.16 -5.64
N ILE A 299 20.18 1.69 -5.16
CA ILE A 299 20.37 2.07 -3.75
C ILE A 299 19.40 3.17 -3.35
N LEU A 300 19.28 4.23 -4.16
CA LEU A 300 18.40 5.36 -3.90
C LEU A 300 16.92 4.94 -3.87
N THR A 301 16.47 4.18 -4.86
CA THR A 301 15.08 3.65 -4.92
C THR A 301 14.79 2.73 -3.75
N THR A 302 15.69 1.81 -3.40
CA THR A 302 15.51 0.91 -2.25
C THR A 302 15.39 1.69 -0.95
N THR A 303 16.27 2.67 -0.75
CA THR A 303 16.24 3.55 0.42
C THR A 303 14.93 4.36 0.46
N SER A 304 14.50 4.87 -0.69
CA SER A 304 13.25 5.62 -0.84
C SER A 304 12.02 4.76 -0.47
N ILE A 305 11.95 3.50 -0.92
CA ILE A 305 10.87 2.56 -0.59
C ILE A 305 10.81 2.30 0.92
N VAL A 306 11.95 2.14 1.59
CA VAL A 306 11.98 1.95 3.06
C VAL A 306 11.38 3.17 3.77
N MET A 307 11.72 4.38 3.33
CA MET A 307 11.19 5.62 3.90
C MET A 307 9.71 5.84 3.58
N TRP A 308 9.26 5.47 2.37
CA TRP A 308 7.89 5.59 1.89
C TRP A 308 6.86 4.84 2.74
N HIS A 309 7.26 3.72 3.35
CA HIS A 309 6.38 2.97 4.26
C HIS A 309 5.87 3.79 5.45
N ILE A 310 6.60 4.84 5.86
CA ILE A 310 6.21 5.74 6.95
C ILE A 310 4.96 6.57 6.57
N PRO A 311 5.00 7.45 5.55
CA PRO A 311 3.83 8.19 5.12
C PRO A 311 2.73 7.29 4.55
N PHE A 312 3.06 6.20 3.84
CA PHE A 312 2.05 5.28 3.33
C PHE A 312 1.19 4.67 4.47
N SER A 313 1.83 4.28 5.57
CA SER A 313 1.14 3.77 6.77
C SER A 313 0.22 4.80 7.40
N LEU A 314 0.65 6.07 7.48
CA LEU A 314 -0.22 7.16 7.91
C LEU A 314 -1.40 7.33 6.95
N GLY A 315 -1.17 7.22 5.64
CA GLY A 315 -2.22 7.27 4.60
C GLY A 315 -3.31 6.23 4.79
N VAL A 316 -2.94 4.99 5.12
CA VAL A 316 -3.89 3.90 5.42
C VAL A 316 -4.68 4.18 6.71
N ALA A 317 -4.00 4.66 7.75
CA ALA A 317 -4.65 5.04 9.01
C ALA A 317 -5.65 6.20 8.82
N VAL A 318 -5.26 7.22 8.05
CA VAL A 318 -6.09 8.38 7.70
C VAL A 318 -7.28 7.95 6.85
N SER A 319 -7.08 7.08 5.85
CA SER A 319 -8.17 6.53 5.05
C SER A 319 -9.22 5.84 5.92
N THR A 320 -8.77 5.05 6.89
CA THR A 320 -9.66 4.36 7.84
C THR A 320 -10.44 5.36 8.68
N ARG A 321 -9.74 6.33 9.30
CA ARG A 321 -10.36 7.33 10.19
C ARG A 321 -11.32 8.26 9.45
N ILE A 322 -10.98 8.72 8.24
CA ILE A 322 -11.89 9.49 7.38
C ILE A 322 -13.08 8.63 6.95
N GLY A 323 -12.85 7.38 6.55
CA GLY A 323 -13.90 6.43 6.18
C GLY A 323 -14.93 6.24 7.30
N HIS A 324 -14.47 6.10 8.54
CA HIS A 324 -15.35 6.05 9.71
C HIS A 324 -16.16 7.34 9.91
N LEU A 325 -15.54 8.53 9.81
CA LEU A 325 -16.25 9.82 9.97
C LEU A 325 -17.33 10.00 8.91
N ILE A 326 -17.02 9.63 7.67
CA ILE A 326 -17.95 9.72 6.54
C ILE A 326 -19.07 8.70 6.70
N GLY A 327 -18.76 7.46 7.10
CA GLY A 327 -19.75 6.45 7.42
C GLY A 327 -20.73 6.90 8.51
N ALA A 328 -20.21 7.56 9.55
CA ALA A 328 -21.00 8.13 10.65
C ALA A 328 -21.73 9.44 10.29
N GLY A 329 -21.51 10.00 9.10
CA GLY A 329 -22.10 11.27 8.66
C GLY A 329 -21.45 12.54 9.27
N HIS A 330 -20.32 12.43 9.97
CA HIS A 330 -19.61 13.55 10.61
C HIS A 330 -18.69 14.31 9.66
N VAL A 331 -19.25 14.89 8.59
CA VAL A 331 -18.51 15.57 7.52
C VAL A 331 -17.66 16.75 8.01
N GLN A 332 -18.18 17.58 8.91
CA GLN A 332 -17.47 18.75 9.42
C GLN A 332 -16.21 18.34 10.20
N VAL A 333 -16.30 17.27 10.99
CA VAL A 333 -15.17 16.72 11.75
C VAL A 333 -14.13 16.13 10.79
N ALA A 334 -14.57 15.43 9.73
CA ALA A 334 -13.68 14.89 8.70
C ALA A 334 -12.88 16.00 7.98
N ARG A 335 -13.53 17.11 7.63
CA ARG A 335 -12.86 18.27 7.02
C ARG A 335 -11.85 18.92 7.96
N ARG A 336 -12.20 19.09 9.24
CA ARG A 336 -11.31 19.70 10.23
C ARG A 336 -10.08 18.83 10.51
N THR A 337 -10.26 17.52 10.68
CA THR A 337 -9.18 16.57 10.95
C THR A 337 -8.21 16.43 9.77
N THR A 338 -8.70 16.62 8.54
CA THR A 338 -7.85 16.66 7.34
C THR A 338 -6.76 17.74 7.40
N ILE A 339 -7.00 18.88 8.06
CA ILE A 339 -5.97 19.92 8.26
C ILE A 339 -4.82 19.39 9.12
N LEU A 340 -5.15 18.71 10.23
CA LEU A 340 -4.15 18.07 11.10
C LEU A 340 -3.37 17.01 10.31
N TYR A 341 -4.03 16.18 9.52
CA TYR A 341 -3.35 15.18 8.70
C TYR A 341 -2.41 15.80 7.68
N GLY A 342 -2.81 16.89 7.01
CA GLY A 342 -1.94 17.64 6.10
C GLY A 342 -0.66 18.11 6.79
N ILE A 343 -0.76 18.65 8.01
CA ILE A 343 0.40 19.04 8.83
C ILE A 343 1.28 17.82 9.15
N LEU A 344 0.68 16.68 9.49
CA LEU A 344 1.42 15.44 9.78
C LEU A 344 2.17 14.90 8.56
N PHE A 345 1.55 14.89 7.36
CA PHE A 345 2.24 14.46 6.14
C PHE A 345 3.40 15.37 5.76
N VAL A 346 3.24 16.69 5.89
CA VAL A 346 4.36 17.63 5.68
C VAL A 346 5.47 17.37 6.71
N THR A 347 5.10 17.19 7.98
CA THR A 347 6.07 16.93 9.06
C THR A 347 6.83 15.62 8.83
N LEU A 348 6.14 14.54 8.46
CA LEU A 348 6.77 13.25 8.14
C LEU A 348 7.64 13.34 6.88
N GLY A 349 7.21 14.08 5.85
CA GLY A 349 8.01 14.30 4.64
C GLY A 349 9.32 15.03 4.94
N VAL A 350 9.25 16.11 5.75
CA VAL A 350 10.45 16.83 6.22
C VAL A 350 11.33 15.94 7.10
N MET A 351 10.73 15.15 8.00
CA MET A 351 11.45 14.19 8.83
C MET A 351 12.20 13.16 7.97
N ASN A 352 11.51 12.55 6.99
CA ASN A 352 12.09 11.58 6.07
C ASN A 352 13.27 12.19 5.29
N GLY A 353 13.06 13.37 4.69
CA GLY A 353 14.11 14.08 3.97
C GLY A 353 15.31 14.42 4.87
N THR A 354 15.06 14.86 6.11
CA THR A 354 16.11 15.18 7.08
C THR A 354 16.94 13.96 7.46
N ILE A 355 16.29 12.81 7.70
CA ILE A 355 16.98 11.53 7.98
C ILE A 355 17.86 11.14 6.80
N LEU A 356 17.35 11.17 5.57
CA LEU A 356 18.12 10.83 4.38
C LEU A 356 19.31 11.76 4.16
N LEU A 357 19.13 13.07 4.32
CA LEU A 357 20.23 14.03 4.18
C LEU A 357 21.31 13.86 5.24
N SER A 358 20.91 13.56 6.48
CA SER A 358 21.83 13.32 7.59
C SER A 358 22.64 12.04 7.40
N LEU A 359 22.02 11.02 6.82
CA LEU A 359 22.63 9.71 6.57
C LEU A 359 23.24 9.55 5.17
N ARG A 360 23.23 10.60 4.33
CA ARG A 360 23.61 10.50 2.90
C ARG A 360 24.99 9.86 2.66
N ASN A 361 25.97 10.14 3.53
CA ASN A 361 27.33 9.61 3.43
C ASN A 361 27.48 8.20 4.00
N TYR A 362 26.49 7.71 4.75
CA TYR A 362 26.51 6.40 5.41
C TYR A 362 25.66 5.36 4.67
N ILE A 363 24.65 5.79 3.90
CA ILE A 363 23.79 4.90 3.12
C ILE A 363 24.59 4.17 2.03
N GLY A 364 25.36 4.88 1.19
CA GLY A 364 26.17 4.25 0.13
C GLY A 364 27.11 3.15 0.64
N PRO A 365 27.92 3.39 1.69
CA PRO A 365 28.79 2.39 2.30
C PRO A 365 28.08 1.15 2.86
N PHE A 366 26.79 1.23 3.19
CA PHE A 366 26.02 0.07 3.62
C PHE A 366 25.75 -0.92 2.47
N TYR A 367 25.69 -0.43 1.23
CA TYR A 367 25.33 -1.23 0.06
C TYR A 367 26.51 -1.66 -0.81
N THR A 368 27.59 -0.87 -0.87
CA THR A 368 28.70 -1.13 -1.81
C THR A 368 30.03 -0.60 -1.30
N ASP A 369 31.12 -1.24 -1.77
CA ASP A 369 32.51 -0.80 -1.58
C ASP A 369 33.05 0.10 -2.68
N ASP A 370 32.30 0.30 -3.76
CA ASP A 370 32.70 1.17 -4.87
C ASP A 370 32.51 2.67 -4.53
N ASP A 371 33.63 3.38 -4.41
CA ASP A 371 33.66 4.81 -4.10
C ASP A 371 32.99 5.68 -5.17
N ALA A 372 32.96 5.27 -6.43
CA ALA A 372 32.27 6.01 -7.48
C ALA A 372 30.75 5.96 -7.27
N VAL A 373 30.21 4.78 -6.95
CA VAL A 373 28.78 4.61 -6.64
C VAL A 373 28.42 5.38 -5.37
N ARG A 374 29.25 5.32 -4.32
CA ARG A 374 29.04 6.05 -3.06
C ARG A 374 28.91 7.55 -3.25
N ARG A 375 29.76 8.15 -4.10
CA ARG A 375 29.70 9.58 -4.41
C ARG A 375 28.40 9.96 -5.11
N VAL A 376 28.02 9.20 -6.14
CA VAL A 376 26.77 9.43 -6.88
C VAL A 376 25.56 9.34 -5.96
N VAL A 377 25.51 8.33 -5.07
CA VAL A 377 24.43 8.19 -4.07
C VAL A 377 24.38 9.41 -3.14
N ALA A 378 25.53 9.84 -2.58
CA ALA A 378 25.58 10.95 -1.64
C ALA A 378 25.16 12.28 -2.29
N ASP A 379 25.56 12.53 -3.54
CA ASP A 379 25.24 13.74 -4.29
C ASP A 379 23.76 13.78 -4.70
N THR A 380 23.19 12.66 -5.13
CA THR A 380 21.77 12.59 -5.55
C THR A 380 20.80 12.52 -4.37
N MET A 381 21.27 12.19 -3.16
CA MET A 381 20.41 12.09 -1.97
C MET A 381 19.64 13.39 -1.67
N PHE A 382 20.15 14.56 -2.08
CA PHE A 382 19.43 15.82 -1.95
C PHE A 382 18.12 15.84 -2.74
N ALA A 383 18.14 15.35 -3.97
CA ALA A 383 16.95 15.25 -4.81
C ALA A 383 15.97 14.23 -4.21
N VAL A 384 16.46 13.08 -3.75
CA VAL A 384 15.61 12.07 -3.09
C VAL A 384 14.96 12.61 -1.81
N ALA A 385 15.70 13.38 -1.01
CA ALA A 385 15.15 14.00 0.19
C ALA A 385 14.04 15.02 -0.11
N ALA A 386 14.16 15.78 -1.21
CA ALA A 386 13.09 16.66 -1.67
C ALA A 386 11.87 15.87 -2.19
N PHE A 387 12.12 14.76 -2.90
CA PHE A 387 11.07 13.83 -3.35
C PHE A 387 10.25 13.29 -2.18
N GLN A 388 10.88 12.86 -1.08
CA GLN A 388 10.19 12.35 0.11
C GLN A 388 9.15 13.32 0.69
N LEU A 389 9.37 14.63 0.57
CA LEU A 389 8.41 15.62 1.04
C LEU A 389 7.14 15.62 0.18
N VAL A 390 7.29 15.66 -1.14
CA VAL A 390 6.15 15.73 -2.07
C VAL A 390 5.39 14.40 -2.08
N ASP A 391 6.11 13.29 -2.10
CA ASP A 391 5.55 11.94 -2.06
C ASP A 391 4.74 11.69 -0.77
N SER A 392 5.21 12.20 0.38
CA SER A 392 4.44 12.17 1.63
C SER A 392 3.11 12.92 1.53
N ILE A 393 3.06 14.07 0.84
CA ILE A 393 1.83 14.83 0.63
C ILE A 393 0.85 14.04 -0.25
N ILE A 394 1.33 13.40 -1.33
CA ILE A 394 0.51 12.55 -2.20
C ILE A 394 -0.06 11.36 -1.41
N CYS A 395 0.76 10.69 -0.60
CA CYS A 395 0.29 9.62 0.29
C CYS A 395 -0.90 10.07 1.16
N GLY A 396 -0.86 11.33 1.64
CA GLY A 396 -1.94 11.95 2.38
C GLY A 396 -3.19 12.21 1.56
N CYS A 397 -3.05 12.84 0.40
CA CYS A 397 -4.17 13.10 -0.52
C CYS A 397 -4.86 11.79 -0.95
N SER A 398 -4.08 10.79 -1.36
CA SER A 398 -4.56 9.45 -1.70
C SER A 398 -5.22 8.75 -0.52
N GLY A 399 -4.72 8.91 0.71
CA GLY A 399 -5.36 8.41 1.93
C GLY A 399 -6.73 9.03 2.18
N ILE A 400 -6.85 10.35 2.08
CA ILE A 400 -8.11 11.08 2.29
C ILE A 400 -9.13 10.73 1.20
N LEU A 401 -8.72 10.72 -0.07
CA LEU A 401 -9.58 10.38 -1.21
C LEU A 401 -10.08 8.94 -1.16
N ARG A 402 -9.27 7.99 -0.67
CA ARG A 402 -9.73 6.62 -0.35
C ARG A 402 -10.82 6.65 0.72
N GLY A 403 -10.60 7.31 1.86
CA GLY A 403 -11.62 7.44 2.91
C GLY A 403 -12.95 8.07 2.43
N LEU A 404 -12.89 8.95 1.43
CA LEU A 404 -14.06 9.57 0.80
C LEU A 404 -14.74 8.73 -0.30
N ALA A 405 -14.23 7.53 -0.59
CA ALA A 405 -14.61 6.69 -1.73
C ALA A 405 -14.42 7.38 -3.10
N LYS A 406 -13.45 8.30 -3.21
CA LYS A 406 -13.07 9.00 -4.45
C LYS A 406 -11.72 8.54 -5.01
N GLN A 407 -11.24 7.36 -4.59
CA GLN A 407 -9.97 6.80 -5.05
C GLN A 407 -9.85 6.65 -6.58
N SER A 408 -10.96 6.46 -7.30
CA SER A 408 -10.91 6.40 -8.76
C SER A 408 -10.57 7.75 -9.41
N VAL A 409 -10.76 8.88 -8.73
CA VAL A 409 -10.36 10.19 -9.24
C VAL A 409 -8.86 10.39 -9.02
N ALA A 410 -8.39 10.17 -7.79
CA ALA A 410 -6.97 10.13 -7.46
C ALA A 410 -6.20 9.27 -8.46
N ALA A 411 -6.76 8.08 -8.73
CA ALA A 411 -6.25 7.12 -9.68
C ALA A 411 -5.93 7.69 -11.06
N TRP A 412 -6.92 8.34 -11.67
CA TRP A 412 -6.77 8.90 -13.01
C TRP A 412 -5.82 10.08 -13.03
N VAL A 413 -5.81 10.90 -11.98
CA VAL A 413 -4.88 12.03 -11.85
C VAL A 413 -3.44 11.52 -11.81
N VAL A 414 -3.15 10.56 -10.92
CA VAL A 414 -1.83 9.94 -10.80
C VAL A 414 -1.40 9.32 -12.13
N PHE A 415 -2.24 8.49 -12.74
CA PHE A 415 -1.93 7.82 -14.00
C PHE A 415 -1.62 8.81 -15.12
N ILE A 416 -2.50 9.81 -15.33
CA ILE A 416 -2.37 10.78 -16.41
C ILE A 416 -1.11 11.61 -16.22
N VAL A 417 -0.89 12.17 -15.02
CA VAL A 417 0.26 13.04 -14.78
C VAL A 417 1.56 12.24 -14.85
N ASN A 418 1.61 11.03 -14.28
CA ASN A 418 2.84 10.23 -14.31
C ASN A 418 3.24 9.83 -15.72
N TYR A 419 2.32 9.30 -16.53
CA TYR A 419 2.68 8.77 -17.85
C TYR A 419 2.68 9.80 -18.97
N LEU A 420 1.89 10.87 -18.89
CA LEU A 420 1.88 11.90 -19.93
C LEU A 420 2.83 13.06 -19.65
N ALA A 421 3.27 13.25 -18.40
CA ALA A 421 4.15 14.37 -18.03
C ALA A 421 5.39 13.91 -17.24
N ALA A 422 5.22 13.34 -16.05
CA ALA A 422 6.32 13.11 -15.11
C ALA A 422 7.41 12.20 -15.69
N VAL A 423 7.05 11.02 -16.20
CA VAL A 423 8.00 10.05 -16.78
C VAL A 423 8.69 10.62 -18.03
N PRO A 424 7.98 11.13 -19.06
CA PRO A 424 8.64 11.74 -20.22
C PRO A 424 9.61 12.87 -19.85
N ILE A 425 9.21 13.75 -18.91
CA ILE A 425 10.06 14.85 -18.45
C ILE A 425 11.27 14.33 -17.66
N ALA A 426 11.07 13.34 -16.78
CA ALA A 426 12.17 12.71 -16.03
C ALA A 426 13.21 12.07 -16.98
N LEU A 427 12.75 11.32 -17.99
CA LEU A 427 13.63 10.72 -18.99
C LEU A 427 14.37 11.78 -19.82
N TRP A 428 13.68 12.86 -20.18
CA TRP A 428 14.29 13.96 -20.91
C TRP A 428 15.33 14.73 -20.06
N LEU A 429 15.08 14.93 -18.78
CA LEU A 429 16.04 15.56 -17.86
C LEU A 429 17.23 14.64 -17.56
N GLU A 430 16.99 13.33 -17.49
CA GLU A 430 18.02 12.30 -17.25
C GLU A 430 18.99 12.15 -18.42
N LEU A 431 18.44 11.83 -19.60
CA LEU A 431 19.21 11.43 -20.79
C LEU A 431 19.39 12.57 -21.80
N GLY A 432 18.69 13.69 -21.61
CA GLY A 432 18.72 14.81 -22.54
C GLY A 432 19.98 15.68 -22.44
N PRO A 433 20.01 16.77 -23.23
CA PRO A 433 21.21 17.59 -23.42
C PRO A 433 21.63 18.38 -22.17
N LEU A 434 20.82 18.39 -21.11
CA LEU A 434 21.15 19.05 -19.84
C LEU A 434 22.10 18.22 -18.97
N HIS A 435 22.33 16.95 -19.30
CA HIS A 435 23.27 16.05 -18.60
C HIS A 435 23.06 16.01 -17.06
N LEU A 436 21.80 16.11 -16.61
CA LEU A 436 21.47 16.14 -15.16
C LEU A 436 21.50 14.75 -14.53
N GLY A 437 21.52 13.68 -15.34
CA GLY A 437 21.60 12.31 -14.89
C GLY A 437 20.52 11.96 -13.87
N LEU A 438 20.91 11.32 -12.76
CA LEU A 438 19.98 10.94 -11.70
C LEU A 438 19.27 12.15 -11.06
N ASN A 439 19.94 13.29 -10.93
CA ASN A 439 19.28 14.49 -10.40
C ASN A 439 18.15 14.97 -11.33
N GLY A 440 18.30 14.76 -12.65
CA GLY A 440 17.28 15.02 -13.65
C GLY A 440 16.05 14.14 -13.46
N VAL A 441 16.25 12.82 -13.28
CA VAL A 441 15.18 11.86 -12.99
C VAL A 441 14.35 12.30 -11.79
N TRP A 442 15.00 12.47 -10.64
CA TRP A 442 14.31 12.77 -9.39
C TRP A 442 13.60 14.13 -9.45
N SER A 443 14.21 15.13 -10.12
CA SER A 443 13.57 16.43 -10.34
C SER A 443 12.32 16.33 -11.22
N GLY A 444 12.34 15.49 -12.26
CA GLY A 444 11.18 15.26 -13.13
C GLY A 444 10.02 14.60 -12.38
N ILE A 445 10.29 13.59 -11.56
CA ILE A 445 9.29 12.95 -10.71
C ILE A 445 8.71 13.96 -9.71
N ILE A 446 9.56 14.70 -8.98
CA ILE A 446 9.13 15.74 -8.03
C ILE A 446 8.16 16.74 -8.69
N GLY A 447 8.47 17.17 -9.92
CA GLY A 447 7.62 18.08 -10.67
C GLY A 447 6.24 17.48 -10.99
N GLY A 448 6.21 16.22 -11.45
CA GLY A 448 4.96 15.49 -11.71
C GLY A 448 4.12 15.29 -10.44
N ASP A 449 4.77 14.85 -9.38
CA ASP A 449 4.16 14.62 -8.07
C ASP A 449 3.58 15.91 -7.48
N ALA A 450 4.29 17.04 -7.63
CA ALA A 450 3.78 18.33 -7.19
C ALA A 450 2.49 18.73 -7.94
N VAL A 451 2.40 18.40 -9.23
CA VAL A 451 1.17 18.61 -10.04
C VAL A 451 0.05 17.69 -9.57
N ILE A 452 0.33 16.40 -9.31
CA ILE A 452 -0.64 15.45 -8.76
C ILE A 452 -1.21 15.99 -7.44
N ALA A 453 -0.33 16.33 -6.50
CA ALA A 453 -0.72 16.86 -5.20
C ALA A 453 -1.59 18.12 -5.34
N ALA A 454 -1.21 19.06 -6.22
CA ALA A 454 -1.99 20.27 -6.45
C ALA A 454 -3.40 19.97 -6.99
N VAL A 455 -3.51 19.08 -7.99
CA VAL A 455 -4.80 18.70 -8.59
C VAL A 455 -5.69 18.00 -7.56
N GLU A 456 -5.15 17.06 -6.79
CA GLU A 456 -5.91 16.34 -5.77
C GLU A 456 -6.37 17.25 -4.62
N ILE A 457 -5.52 18.18 -4.17
CA ILE A 457 -5.89 19.17 -3.15
C ILE A 457 -7.00 20.08 -3.68
N ILE A 458 -6.89 20.60 -4.91
CA ILE A 458 -7.93 21.42 -5.53
C ILE A 458 -9.25 20.63 -5.63
N TYR A 459 -9.19 19.37 -6.06
CA TYR A 459 -10.34 18.49 -6.14
C TYR A 459 -11.00 18.30 -4.76
N MET A 460 -10.22 18.01 -3.72
CA MET A 460 -10.72 17.84 -2.35
C MET A 460 -11.39 19.09 -1.79
N ILE A 461 -10.86 20.29 -2.09
CA ILE A 461 -11.45 21.58 -1.68
C ILE A 461 -12.78 21.83 -2.38
N ARG A 462 -12.88 21.46 -3.67
CA ARG A 462 -14.09 21.68 -4.48
C ARG A 462 -15.16 20.61 -4.29
N LEU A 463 -14.79 19.44 -3.79
CA LEU A 463 -15.70 18.33 -3.56
C LEU A 463 -16.73 18.67 -2.47
N ASP A 464 -18.00 18.38 -2.73
CA ASP A 464 -19.01 18.30 -1.67
C ASP A 464 -18.93 16.93 -0.99
N TRP A 465 -18.45 16.93 0.26
CA TRP A 465 -18.25 15.71 1.04
C TRP A 465 -19.57 15.11 1.52
N ARG A 466 -20.69 15.86 1.48
CA ARG A 466 -22.02 15.32 1.79
C ARG A 466 -22.45 14.26 0.78
N GLN A 467 -22.05 14.41 -0.48
CA GLN A 467 -22.29 13.40 -1.51
C GLN A 467 -21.62 12.06 -1.15
N SER A 468 -20.46 12.08 -0.49
CA SER A 468 -19.81 10.83 -0.04
C SER A 468 -20.64 10.13 1.05
N VAL A 469 -21.34 10.88 1.91
CA VAL A 469 -22.24 10.29 2.91
C VAL A 469 -23.48 9.69 2.25
N GLU A 470 -24.07 10.38 1.27
CA GLU A 470 -25.23 9.86 0.52
C GLU A 470 -24.90 8.56 -0.20
N VAL A 471 -23.73 8.48 -0.84
CA VAL A 471 -23.24 7.25 -1.49
C VAL A 471 -23.07 6.10 -0.48
N VAL A 472 -22.67 6.38 0.76
CA VAL A 472 -22.64 5.35 1.80
C VAL A 472 -24.05 4.90 2.13
N LYS A 473 -24.99 5.82 2.39
CA LYS A 473 -26.39 5.48 2.70
C LYS A 473 -27.02 4.57 1.64
N THR A 474 -26.93 4.95 0.36
CA THR A 474 -27.48 4.16 -0.75
C THR A 474 -26.84 2.77 -0.92
N ARG A 475 -25.64 2.52 -0.37
CA ARG A 475 -25.03 1.19 -0.39
C ARG A 475 -25.47 0.31 0.77
N GLU A 476 -25.84 0.92 1.89
CA GLU A 476 -26.21 0.24 3.13
C GLU A 476 -27.73 -0.03 3.20
N ASP A 477 -28.54 0.76 2.50
CA ASP A 477 -29.95 0.51 2.20
C ASP A 477 -30.11 -0.66 1.19
#